data_AF-A0A1D2QAR9-F1
#
_entry.id   AF-A0A1D2QAR9-F1
#
_cell.length_a   1.000
_cell.length_b   1.000
_cell.length_c   1.000
_cell.angle_alpha   90.00
_cell.angle_beta   90.00
_cell.angle_gamma   90.00
#
_symmetry.space_group_name_H-M   'P 1'
#
loop_
_entity.id
_entity.type
_entity.pdbx_description
1 polymer ?
#
loop_
_entity_poly.entity_id
_entity_poly.type
_entity_poly.pdbx_seq_one_letter_code
_entity_poly.pdbx_strand_id
1 'polypeptide(L)'
;MDDILRRTRREIEALSVESGPFSVTAAETGECPTPITGTRFETHDDAARAADLAREYRNALRDHDPDLPTYRFVVTELSTEHLQMVGVRERTDGVRANGLPQTQRSVTVTSDREGAWLRMENAPLVHLARDCGPVGDDAVGRQLDSKL
;
A
#
# COMPACT_ATOMS: atom_id res chain seq x y z
N MET A 1 25.10 -16.52 16.59
CA MET A 1 24.05 -16.35 15.57
C MET A 1 22.68 -16.29 16.20
N ASP A 2 22.23 -17.39 16.83
CA ASP A 2 20.90 -17.48 17.47
C ASP A 2 20.63 -16.38 18.49
N ASP A 3 21.66 -15.89 19.17
CA ASP A 3 21.56 -14.77 20.10
C ASP A 3 21.07 -13.49 19.40
N ILE A 4 21.62 -13.16 18.23
CA ILE A 4 21.21 -11.99 17.43
C ILE A 4 19.75 -12.12 17.00
N LEU A 5 19.34 -13.29 16.50
CA LEU A 5 17.95 -13.54 16.08
C LEU A 5 16.96 -13.41 17.25
N ARG A 6 17.30 -13.94 18.42
CA ARG A 6 16.46 -13.84 19.63
C ARG A 6 16.42 -12.43 20.18
N ARG A 7 17.57 -11.75 20.22
CA ARG A 7 17.72 -10.38 20.71
C ARG A 7 16.91 -9.41 19.85
N THR A 8 17.12 -9.41 18.54
CA THR A 8 16.42 -8.52 17.60
C THR A 8 14.91 -8.76 17.63
N ARG A 9 14.44 -10.01 17.67
CA ARG A 9 13.01 -10.32 17.86
C ARG A 9 12.46 -9.73 19.16
N ARG A 10 13.16 -9.92 20.29
CA ARG A 10 12.73 -9.38 21.59
C ARG A 10 12.71 -7.85 21.61
N GLU A 11 13.70 -7.20 21.01
CA GLU A 11 13.74 -5.74 20.93
C GLU A 11 12.59 -5.21 20.06
N ILE A 12 12.26 -5.86 18.95
CA ILE A 12 11.10 -5.50 18.10
C ILE A 12 9.79 -5.67 18.88
N GLU A 13 9.61 -6.80 19.58
CA GLU A 13 8.43 -7.04 20.41
C GLU A 13 8.28 -5.97 21.51
N ALA A 14 9.38 -5.54 22.13
CA ALA A 14 9.37 -4.51 23.17
C ALA A 14 9.04 -3.10 22.64
N LEU A 15 9.34 -2.82 21.37
CA LEU A 15 8.94 -1.57 20.69
C LEU A 15 7.50 -1.63 20.16
N SER A 16 6.97 -2.84 19.98
CA SER A 16 5.65 -3.03 19.40
C SER A 16 4.53 -2.70 20.39
N VAL A 17 3.44 -2.16 19.86
CA VAL A 17 2.21 -1.87 20.59
C VAL A 17 1.02 -2.59 19.92
N GLU A 18 -0.05 -2.79 20.69
CA GLU A 18 -1.25 -3.47 20.18
C GLU A 18 -1.91 -2.70 19.02
N SER A 19 -1.95 -1.36 19.12
CA SER A 19 -2.51 -0.49 18.09
C SER A 19 -1.77 0.84 18.02
N GLY A 20 -0.76 0.90 17.16
CA GLY A 20 -0.02 2.11 16.84
C GLY A 20 -0.28 2.59 15.41
N PRO A 21 -0.11 3.90 15.12
CA PRO A 21 -0.30 4.45 13.79
C PRO A 21 0.84 4.14 12.84
N PHE A 22 1.94 3.49 13.27
CA PHE A 22 3.05 3.14 12.40
C PHE A 22 3.21 1.64 12.25
N SER A 23 3.63 1.18 11.07
CA SER A 23 4.08 -0.18 10.81
C SER A 23 5.34 -0.16 9.96
N VAL A 24 5.99 -1.31 9.83
CA VAL A 24 7.12 -1.48 8.91
C VAL A 24 6.71 -2.46 7.82
N THR A 25 6.97 -2.11 6.57
CA THR A 25 6.64 -2.91 5.40
C THR A 25 7.84 -3.06 4.47
N ALA A 26 7.81 -4.07 3.60
CA ALA A 26 8.73 -4.18 2.49
C ALA A 26 8.31 -3.18 1.40
N ALA A 27 9.23 -2.31 0.98
CA ALA A 27 8.96 -1.25 0.00
C ALA A 27 8.46 -1.79 -1.35
N GLU A 28 8.88 -3.01 -1.70
CA GLU A 28 8.54 -3.64 -2.98
C GLU A 28 7.13 -4.23 -3.02
N THR A 29 6.64 -4.78 -1.90
CA THR A 29 5.37 -5.55 -1.87
C THR A 29 4.34 -4.98 -0.92
N GLY A 30 4.71 -4.08 -0.02
CA GLY A 30 3.86 -3.60 1.08
C GLY A 30 3.62 -4.63 2.18
N GLU A 31 4.24 -5.81 2.12
CA GLU A 31 4.04 -6.88 3.10
C GLU A 31 4.91 -6.67 4.36
N CYS A 32 4.51 -7.28 5.48
CA CYS A 32 5.28 -7.29 6.73
C CYS A 32 5.94 -8.65 6.96
N PRO A 33 7.12 -8.93 6.37
CA PRO A 33 7.78 -10.22 6.53
C PRO A 33 8.38 -10.38 7.95
N THR A 34 8.70 -11.60 8.35
CA THR A 34 9.36 -11.87 9.63
C THR A 34 10.68 -11.08 9.73
N PRO A 35 10.99 -10.43 10.88
CA PRO A 35 10.33 -10.56 12.19
C PRO A 35 9.21 -9.54 12.50
N ILE A 36 8.86 -8.64 11.59
CA ILE A 36 7.93 -7.52 11.82
C ILE A 36 6.47 -7.85 11.46
N THR A 37 6.14 -9.13 11.35
CA THR A 37 4.82 -9.59 10.92
C THR A 37 3.76 -9.18 11.94
N GLY A 38 2.82 -8.33 11.52
CA GLY A 38 1.71 -7.88 12.35
C GLY A 38 2.07 -6.88 13.45
N THR A 39 3.32 -6.40 13.52
CA THR A 39 3.75 -5.45 14.54
C THR A 39 3.32 -4.03 14.20
N ARG A 40 2.87 -3.28 15.20
CA ARG A 40 2.58 -1.84 15.11
C ARG A 40 3.43 -1.07 16.11
N PHE A 41 3.65 0.21 15.84
CA PHE A 41 4.51 1.07 16.64
C PHE A 41 3.80 2.40 16.93
N GLU A 42 4.02 2.91 18.14
CA GLU A 42 3.41 4.18 18.58
C GLU A 42 4.02 5.37 17.85
N THR A 43 5.34 5.34 17.63
CA THR A 43 6.08 6.44 17.01
C THR A 43 6.80 6.00 15.74
N HIS A 44 7.07 6.98 14.87
CA HIS A 44 7.90 6.77 13.69
C HIS A 44 9.31 6.29 14.06
N ASP A 45 9.89 6.80 15.14
CA ASP A 45 11.24 6.43 15.57
C ASP A 45 11.33 4.98 16.07
N ASP A 46 10.31 4.50 16.79
CA ASP A 46 10.22 3.09 17.18
C ASP A 46 10.08 2.18 15.96
N ALA A 47 9.28 2.58 14.98
CA ALA A 47 9.15 1.86 13.72
C ALA A 47 10.47 1.86 12.92
N ALA A 48 11.17 2.99 12.85
CA ALA A 48 12.46 3.09 12.17
C ALA A 48 13.50 2.18 12.83
N ARG A 49 13.55 2.17 14.17
CA ARG A 49 14.41 1.26 14.92
C ARG A 49 14.05 -0.20 14.68
N ALA A 50 12.76 -0.54 14.63
CA ALA A 50 12.31 -1.88 14.32
C ALA A 50 12.71 -2.31 12.89
N ALA A 51 12.69 -1.39 11.92
CA ALA A 51 13.15 -1.64 10.55
C ALA A 51 14.65 -1.98 10.52
N ASP A 52 15.48 -1.29 11.30
CA ASP A 52 16.91 -1.60 11.42
C ASP A 52 17.16 -2.96 12.07
N LEU A 53 16.46 -3.26 13.17
CA LEU A 53 16.50 -4.57 13.83
C LEU A 53 16.04 -5.70 12.89
N ALA A 54 15.06 -5.45 12.04
CA ALA A 54 14.59 -6.40 11.04
C ALA A 54 15.65 -6.66 9.95
N ARG A 55 16.40 -5.63 9.53
CA ARG A 55 17.56 -5.80 8.62
C ARG A 55 18.63 -6.66 9.29
N GLU A 56 18.96 -6.38 10.55
CA GLU A 56 19.96 -7.16 11.30
C GLU A 56 19.53 -8.62 11.45
N TYR A 57 18.27 -8.87 11.83
CA TYR A 57 17.69 -10.21 11.92
C TYR A 57 17.84 -10.98 10.60
N ARG A 58 17.44 -10.37 9.47
CA ARG A 58 17.49 -11.06 8.16
C ARG A 58 18.91 -11.26 7.66
N ASN A 59 19.82 -10.35 7.97
CA ASN A 59 21.24 -10.52 7.65
C ASN A 59 21.83 -11.71 8.41
N ALA A 60 21.54 -11.84 9.72
CA ALA A 60 21.96 -13.00 10.50
C ALA A 60 21.29 -14.30 10.04
N LEU A 61 20.03 -14.24 9.57
CA LEU A 61 19.32 -15.41 9.06
C LEU A 61 19.93 -15.92 7.73
N ARG A 62 20.55 -15.04 6.94
CA ARG A 62 21.14 -15.41 5.64
C ARG A 62 22.30 -16.39 5.75
N ASP A 63 22.96 -16.44 6.91
CA ASP A 63 23.99 -17.43 7.19
C ASP A 63 23.42 -18.87 7.27
N HIS A 64 22.11 -19.01 7.49
CA HIS A 64 21.39 -20.28 7.48
C HIS A 64 20.63 -20.53 6.18
N ASP A 65 20.06 -19.48 5.59
CA ASP A 65 19.30 -19.53 4.34
C ASP A 65 19.85 -18.49 3.36
N PRO A 66 20.82 -18.87 2.50
CA PRO A 66 21.40 -17.97 1.51
C PRO A 66 20.41 -17.46 0.47
N ASP A 67 19.34 -18.23 0.19
CA ASP A 67 18.33 -17.91 -0.84
C ASP A 67 17.23 -16.98 -0.31
N LEU A 68 17.36 -16.51 0.93
CA LEU A 68 16.38 -15.67 1.59
C LEU A 68 16.16 -14.34 0.84
N PRO A 69 14.91 -13.97 0.51
CA PRO A 69 14.61 -12.72 -0.20
C PRO A 69 15.18 -11.48 0.51
N THR A 70 15.67 -10.54 -0.28
CA THR A 70 16.14 -9.24 0.24
C THR A 70 15.00 -8.23 0.15
N TYR A 71 14.63 -7.65 1.29
CA TYR A 71 13.60 -6.62 1.37
C TYR A 71 14.21 -5.29 1.81
N ARG A 72 13.70 -4.19 1.26
CA ARG A 72 13.92 -2.87 1.87
C ARG A 72 12.77 -2.57 2.82
N PHE A 73 13.09 -2.51 4.11
CA PHE A 73 12.14 -2.07 5.11
C PHE A 73 11.96 -0.56 5.09
N VAL A 74 10.71 -0.12 5.06
CA VAL A 74 10.29 1.28 5.16
C VAL A 74 9.24 1.43 6.25
N VAL A 75 9.22 2.60 6.90
CA VAL A 75 8.17 2.94 7.86
C VAL A 75 6.95 3.42 7.08
N THR A 76 5.78 2.91 7.46
CA THR A 76 4.50 3.27 6.86
C THR A 76 3.57 3.75 7.96
N GLU A 77 3.05 4.96 7.81
CA GLU A 77 1.95 5.44 8.65
C GLU A 77 0.66 4.77 8.18
N LEU A 78 0.00 4.05 9.10
CA LEU A 78 -1.32 3.49 8.97
C LEU A 78 -2.33 4.62 9.17
N SER A 79 -2.37 5.56 8.23
CA SER A 79 -3.39 6.60 8.24
C SER A 79 -4.77 5.95 8.10
N THR A 80 -5.61 6.12 9.12
CA THR A 80 -7.05 5.81 9.08
C THR A 80 -7.82 6.80 8.18
N GLU A 81 -7.11 7.55 7.33
CA GLU A 81 -7.66 8.62 6.52
C GLU A 81 -8.47 7.99 5.39
N HIS A 82 -9.78 8.19 5.46
CA HIS A 82 -10.68 7.78 4.40
C HIS A 82 -10.49 8.72 3.22
N LEU A 83 -9.75 8.26 2.20
CA LEU A 83 -9.76 8.92 0.91
C LEU A 83 -11.22 9.03 0.43
N GLN A 84 -11.72 10.26 0.33
CA GLN A 84 -13.04 10.52 -0.21
C GLN A 84 -12.93 10.67 -1.71
N MET A 85 -13.73 9.88 -2.45
CA MET A 85 -13.81 9.94 -3.89
C MET A 85 -15.15 10.53 -4.32
N VAL A 86 -15.12 11.65 -5.02
CA VAL A 86 -16.31 12.26 -5.63
C VAL A 86 -16.24 12.12 -7.15
N GLY A 87 -17.23 11.46 -7.73
CA GLY A 87 -17.37 11.33 -9.19
C GLY A 87 -18.44 12.28 -9.71
N VAL A 88 -18.08 13.16 -10.64
CA VAL A 88 -19.04 13.97 -11.40
C VAL A 88 -19.13 13.40 -12.81
N ARG A 89 -20.37 13.14 -13.26
CA ARG A 89 -20.66 12.76 -14.65
C ARG A 89 -21.40 13.91 -15.29
N GLU A 90 -20.77 14.52 -16.28
CA GLU A 90 -21.38 15.57 -17.08
C GLU A 90 -21.75 15.01 -18.45
N ARG A 91 -22.95 15.36 -18.91
CA ARG A 91 -23.37 15.09 -20.28
C ARG A 91 -22.82 16.24 -21.12
N THR A 92 -21.93 15.94 -22.05
CA THR A 92 -21.47 16.93 -23.01
C THR A 92 -22.46 17.01 -24.17
N ASP A 93 -22.53 18.18 -24.83
CA ASP A 93 -23.44 18.42 -25.95
C ASP A 93 -23.08 17.61 -27.23
N GLY A 94 -21.98 16.86 -27.19
CA GLY A 94 -21.52 16.02 -28.29
C GLY A 94 -22.23 14.66 -28.35
N VAL A 95 -22.23 14.07 -29.55
CA VAL A 95 -22.70 12.70 -29.79
C VAL A 95 -21.56 11.93 -30.45
N ARG A 96 -21.31 10.72 -29.94
CA ARG A 96 -20.29 9.81 -30.48
C ARG A 96 -20.73 9.30 -31.86
N ALA A 97 -19.78 8.80 -32.67
CA ALA A 97 -20.07 8.22 -33.99
C ALA A 97 -21.08 7.07 -33.98
N ASN A 98 -21.24 6.38 -32.83
CA ASN A 98 -22.23 5.33 -32.61
C ASN A 98 -23.59 5.82 -32.10
N GLY A 99 -23.84 7.14 -32.08
CA GLY A 99 -25.12 7.73 -31.68
C GLY A 99 -25.32 7.91 -30.17
N LEU A 100 -24.35 7.49 -29.34
CA LEU A 100 -24.43 7.68 -27.89
C LEU A 100 -24.00 9.10 -27.48
N PRO A 101 -24.62 9.71 -26.45
CA PRO A 101 -24.18 10.99 -25.92
C PRO A 101 -22.72 10.91 -25.47
N GLN A 102 -21.95 11.94 -25.80
CA GLN A 102 -20.64 12.13 -25.23
C GLN A 102 -20.84 12.46 -23.73
N THR A 103 -20.07 11.81 -22.88
CA THR A 103 -20.15 12.03 -21.43
C THR A 103 -18.74 12.21 -20.92
N GLN A 104 -18.50 13.29 -20.20
CA GLN A 104 -17.28 13.51 -19.47
C GLN A 104 -17.47 12.97 -18.05
N ARG A 105 -16.49 12.22 -17.56
CA ARG A 105 -16.47 11.81 -16.15
C ARG A 105 -15.22 12.38 -15.51
N SER A 106 -15.39 13.17 -14.47
CA SER A 106 -14.28 13.57 -13.61
C SER A 106 -14.38 12.82 -12.28
N VAL A 107 -13.25 12.29 -11.81
CA VAL A 107 -13.13 11.74 -10.46
C VAL A 107 -12.15 12.63 -9.71
N THR A 108 -12.58 13.13 -8.57
CA THR A 108 -11.74 13.88 -7.64
C THR A 108 -11.53 13.04 -6.40
N VAL A 109 -10.27 12.73 -6.10
CA VAL A 109 -9.86 12.13 -4.83
C VAL A 109 -9.43 13.27 -3.92
N THR A 110 -10.01 13.33 -2.72
CA THR A 110 -9.69 14.33 -1.70
C THR A 110 -9.28 13.61 -0.42
N SER A 111 -8.23 14.11 0.23
CA SER A 111 -7.99 13.83 1.65
C SER A 111 -8.54 14.98 2.49
N ASP A 112 -8.83 14.68 3.75
CA ASP A 112 -9.21 15.66 4.78
C ASP A 112 -8.08 16.67 5.09
N ARG A 113 -6.83 16.29 4.84
CA ARG A 113 -5.65 17.08 5.21
C ARG A 113 -5.12 18.01 4.11
N GLU A 114 -5.18 17.59 2.85
CA GLU A 114 -4.46 18.27 1.76
C GLU A 114 -5.38 18.81 0.65
N GLY A 115 -6.70 18.75 0.82
CA GLY A 115 -7.64 19.16 -0.23
C GLY A 115 -7.53 18.22 -1.46
N ALA A 116 -8.07 18.64 -2.61
CA ALA A 116 -8.14 17.79 -3.80
C ALA A 116 -6.75 17.30 -4.25
N TRP A 117 -6.53 16.00 -4.11
CA TRP A 117 -5.25 15.32 -4.32
C TRP A 117 -5.05 14.88 -5.76
N LEU A 118 -6.12 14.43 -6.41
CA LEU A 118 -6.06 13.91 -7.77
C LEU A 118 -7.38 14.15 -8.49
N ARG A 119 -7.34 14.93 -9.57
CA ARG A 119 -8.47 15.09 -10.50
C ARG A 119 -8.13 14.34 -11.78
N MET A 120 -8.92 13.32 -12.08
CA MET A 120 -8.82 12.59 -13.34
C MET A 120 -10.01 12.93 -14.24
N GLU A 121 -9.75 13.20 -15.51
CA GLU A 121 -10.78 13.34 -16.52
C GLU A 121 -10.77 12.13 -17.44
N ASN A 122 -11.94 11.51 -17.62
CA ASN A 122 -12.13 10.34 -18.48
C ASN A 122 -11.19 9.16 -18.17
N ALA A 123 -10.73 9.04 -16.92
CA ALA A 123 -9.88 7.92 -16.54
C ALA A 123 -10.65 6.58 -16.59
N PRO A 124 -10.00 5.51 -17.07
CA PRO A 124 -10.57 4.17 -17.02
C PRO A 124 -10.85 3.80 -15.56
N LEU A 125 -12.06 3.32 -15.29
CA LEU A 125 -12.46 2.95 -13.93
C LEU A 125 -11.90 1.56 -13.62
N VAL A 126 -10.78 1.53 -12.90
CA VAL A 126 -10.12 0.29 -12.47
C VAL A 126 -10.56 -0.02 -11.04
N HIS A 127 -11.10 -1.22 -10.82
CA HIS A 127 -11.34 -1.71 -9.46
C HIS A 127 -10.01 -2.16 -8.87
N LEU A 128 -9.62 -1.56 -7.75
CA LEU A 128 -8.47 -2.01 -6.97
C LEU A 128 -8.87 -3.22 -6.11
N ALA A 129 -7.98 -4.18 -5.95
CA ALA A 129 -8.20 -5.30 -5.04
C ALA A 129 -8.38 -4.77 -3.61
N ARG A 130 -9.35 -5.32 -2.88
CA ARG A 130 -9.70 -4.88 -1.51
C ARG A 130 -8.56 -5.06 -0.52
N ASP A 131 -7.67 -6.01 -0.81
CA ASP A 131 -6.63 -6.48 0.11
C ASP A 131 -5.25 -6.31 -0.53
N CYS A 132 -4.91 -5.10 -1.00
CA CYS A 132 -3.57 -4.65 -1.44
C CYS A 132 -2.78 -5.56 -2.42
N GLY A 133 -3.35 -6.66 -2.90
CA GLY A 133 -2.73 -7.56 -3.84
C GLY A 133 -2.84 -7.01 -5.26
N PRO A 134 -1.91 -7.38 -6.17
CA PRO A 134 -1.98 -6.97 -7.56
C PRO A 134 -3.29 -7.46 -8.18
N VAL A 135 -4.02 -6.56 -8.84
CA VAL A 135 -5.19 -6.93 -9.65
C VAL A 135 -4.67 -7.66 -10.88
N GLY A 136 -5.10 -8.90 -11.10
CA GLY A 136 -4.63 -9.70 -12.23
C GLY A 136 -4.95 -9.03 -13.58
N ASP A 137 -3.98 -9.06 -14.49
CA ASP A 137 -4.06 -8.40 -15.81
C ASP A 137 -5.31 -8.81 -16.61
N ASP A 138 -5.76 -10.07 -16.49
CA ASP A 138 -6.97 -10.56 -17.16
C ASP A 138 -8.26 -9.87 -16.68
N ALA A 139 -8.30 -9.47 -15.41
CA ALA A 139 -9.43 -8.73 -14.86
C ALA A 139 -9.42 -7.27 -15.36
N VAL A 140 -8.23 -6.69 -15.49
CA VAL A 140 -8.04 -5.35 -16.08
C VAL A 140 -8.44 -5.36 -17.56
N GLY A 141 -7.99 -6.35 -18.33
CA GLY A 141 -8.30 -6.49 -19.75
C GLY A 141 -9.81 -6.61 -20.01
N ARG A 142 -10.49 -7.54 -19.32
CA ARG A 142 -11.95 -7.71 -19.43
C ARG A 142 -12.72 -6.43 -19.12
N GLN A 143 -12.23 -5.64 -18.16
CA GLN A 143 -12.88 -4.39 -17.79
C GLN A 143 -12.69 -3.31 -18.87
N LEU A 144 -11.49 -3.18 -19.43
CA LEU A 144 -11.19 -2.23 -20.51
C LEU A 144 -12.02 -2.53 -21.76
N ASP A 145 -12.12 -3.80 -22.15
CA ASP A 145 -12.91 -4.22 -23.31
C ASP A 145 -14.42 -3.97 -23.12
N SER A 146 -14.93 -4.05 -21.89
CA SER A 146 -16.34 -3.78 -21.59
C SER A 146 -16.74 -2.29 -21.69
N LYS A 147 -15.76 -1.38 -21.84
CA LYS A 147 -15.94 0.08 -21.81
C LYS A 147 -15.67 0.76 -23.15
N LEU A 148 -15.15 0.02 -24.13
CA LEU A 148 -15.01 0.43 -25.54
C LEU A 148 -16.32 0.18 -26.30
#